data_AF-A0A645HIA7-F1
#
_entry.id   AF-A0A645HIA7-F1
#
_cell.length_a   1.000
_cell.length_b   1.000
_cell.length_c   1.000
_cell.angle_alpha   90.00
_cell.angle_beta   90.00
_cell.angle_gamma   90.00
#
_symmetry.space_group_name_H-M   'P 1'
#
loop_
_entity.id
_entity.type
_entity.pdbx_description
1 polymer ?
#
loop_
_entity_poly.entity_id
_entity_poly.type
_entity_poly.pdbx_seq_one_letter_code
_entity_poly.pdbx_strand_id
1 'polypeptide(L)'
;MDLSIFPDSIYKKEGNYYKTKQNIYGLPLDNRGQLAGSDWICWIAAMAENKESFQEFITPLHKFMNETTDRVPMANFINTDTTTHRGLTACSVVGAYYMKLLKEKLNTENNGN
;
A
#
# COMPACT_ATOMS: atom_id res chain seq x y z
N MET A 1 1.70 -10.52 18.15
CA MET A 1 1.54 -9.27 18.93
C MET A 1 0.07 -8.90 18.91
N ASP A 2 -0.64 -9.12 20.02
CA ASP A 2 -2.01 -8.66 20.19
C ASP A 2 -1.97 -7.40 21.06
N LEU A 3 -1.86 -6.25 20.40
CA LEU A 3 -1.76 -4.95 21.08
C LEU A 3 -3.15 -4.38 21.41
N SER A 4 -4.22 -4.99 20.89
CA SER A 4 -5.64 -4.63 21.14
C SER A 4 -5.91 -3.12 21.19
N ILE A 5 -5.22 -2.33 20.35
CA ILE A 5 -5.28 -0.86 20.35
C ILE A 5 -6.57 -0.37 19.68
N PHE A 6 -7.06 -1.11 18.68
CA PHE A 6 -8.28 -0.79 17.94
C PHE A 6 -9.16 -2.04 17.80
N PRO A 7 -10.50 -1.89 17.82
CA PRO A 7 -11.42 -2.97 17.49
C PRO A 7 -11.27 -3.47 16.05
N ASP A 8 -11.43 -4.77 15.83
CA ASP A 8 -11.35 -5.39 14.49
C ASP A 8 -12.31 -4.79 13.46
N SER A 9 -13.44 -4.26 13.93
CA SER A 9 -14.42 -3.59 13.09
C SER A 9 -13.87 -2.35 12.40
N ILE A 10 -12.88 -1.68 12.99
CA ILE A 10 -12.24 -0.49 12.41
C ILE A 10 -11.43 -0.90 11.19
N TYR A 11 -10.62 -1.96 11.26
CA TYR A 11 -9.82 -2.41 10.12
C TYR A 11 -10.69 -2.79 8.92
N LYS A 12 -11.81 -3.48 9.17
CA LYS A 12 -12.81 -3.80 8.13
C LYS A 12 -13.43 -2.56 7.51
N LYS A 13 -13.85 -1.62 8.35
CA LYS A 13 -14.50 -0.39 7.91
C LYS A 13 -13.55 0.46 7.06
N GLU A 14 -12.32 0.64 7.53
CA GLU A 14 -11.30 1.40 6.82
C GLU A 14 -10.87 0.72 5.52
N GLY A 15 -10.61 -0.59 5.54
CA GLY A 15 -10.28 -1.36 4.33
C GLY A 15 -11.34 -1.20 3.24
N ASN A 16 -12.62 -1.35 3.60
CA ASN A 16 -13.72 -1.14 2.66
C ASN A 16 -13.81 0.30 2.16
N TYR A 17 -13.62 1.28 3.05
CA TYR A 17 -13.61 2.69 2.66
C TYR A 17 -12.47 2.99 1.67
N TYR A 18 -11.25 2.53 1.93
CA TYR A 18 -10.10 2.75 1.05
C TYR A 18 -10.28 2.12 -0.33
N LYS A 19 -10.93 0.96 -0.44
CA LYS A 19 -11.29 0.37 -1.74
C LYS A 19 -12.12 1.34 -2.60
N THR A 20 -13.04 2.10 -1.98
CA THR A 20 -13.86 3.09 -2.70
C THR A 20 -13.09 4.33 -3.17
N LYS A 21 -11.86 4.51 -2.72
CA LYS A 21 -11.03 5.70 -2.98
C LYS A 21 -9.83 5.42 -3.89
N GLN A 22 -9.68 4.19 -4.37
CA GLN A 22 -8.60 3.88 -5.32
C GLN A 22 -8.80 4.59 -6.65
N ASN A 23 -7.70 5.11 -7.18
CA ASN A 23 -7.57 5.58 -8.55
C ASN A 23 -6.80 4.55 -9.40
N ILE A 24 -6.56 4.89 -10.66
CA ILE A 24 -5.95 4.02 -11.68
C ILE A 24 -4.57 3.51 -11.25
N TYR A 25 -3.80 4.35 -10.54
CA TYR A 25 -2.40 4.08 -10.18
C TYR A 25 -2.17 3.91 -8.67
N GLY A 26 -3.22 3.96 -7.85
CA GLY A 26 -3.08 3.75 -6.41
C GLY A 26 -4.15 4.41 -5.56
N LEU A 27 -3.98 4.27 -4.25
CA LEU A 27 -4.83 4.88 -3.24
C LEU A 27 -4.22 6.22 -2.79
N PRO A 28 -4.89 7.36 -2.98
CA PRO A 28 -4.43 8.64 -2.43
C PRO A 28 -4.21 8.56 -0.91
N LEU A 29 -3.18 9.26 -0.43
CA LEU A 29 -2.85 9.32 0.99
C LEU A 29 -3.97 9.98 1.80
N ASP A 30 -4.56 11.05 1.27
CA ASP A 30 -5.64 11.81 1.90
C ASP A 30 -6.42 12.65 0.88
N ASN A 31 -7.32 13.50 1.37
CA ASN A 31 -8.19 14.33 0.55
C ASN A 31 -7.54 15.60 -0.02
N ARG A 32 -6.27 15.90 0.29
CA ARG A 32 -5.58 17.12 -0.13
C ARG A 32 -5.04 17.04 -1.55
N GLY A 33 -5.01 15.85 -2.15
CA GLY A 33 -4.62 15.67 -3.54
C GLY A 33 -4.59 14.21 -3.97
N GLN A 34 -4.39 13.99 -5.26
CA GLN A 34 -4.33 12.65 -5.87
C GLN A 34 -2.95 12.00 -5.74
N LEU A 35 -2.30 12.19 -4.59
CA LEU A 35 -0.93 11.76 -4.35
C LEU A 35 -0.88 10.61 -3.37
N ALA A 36 0.03 9.68 -3.62
CA ALA A 36 0.25 8.55 -2.74
C ALA A 36 1.74 8.28 -2.54
N GLY A 37 2.08 7.90 -1.32
CA GLY A 37 3.31 7.17 -1.05
C GLY A 37 3.19 5.74 -1.57
N SER A 38 4.20 5.21 -2.25
CA SER A 38 4.22 3.78 -2.60
C SER A 38 4.28 2.91 -1.34
N ASP A 39 4.98 3.38 -0.31
CA ASP A 39 5.04 2.80 1.02
C ASP A 39 3.66 2.76 1.72
N TRP A 40 2.91 3.86 1.62
CA TRP A 40 1.53 3.95 2.12
C TRP A 40 0.64 2.86 1.50
N ILE A 41 0.67 2.73 0.18
CA ILE A 41 -0.13 1.72 -0.53
C ILE A 41 0.27 0.30 -0.09
N CYS A 42 1.57 0.02 0.02
CA CYS A 42 2.05 -1.28 0.49
C CYS A 42 1.63 -1.60 1.93
N TRP A 43 1.63 -0.60 2.82
CA TRP A 43 1.17 -0.75 4.19
C TRP A 43 -0.32 -1.07 4.27
N ILE A 44 -1.17 -0.32 3.55
CA ILE A 44 -2.62 -0.60 3.48
C ILE A 44 -2.85 -2.00 2.89
N ALA A 45 -2.16 -2.35 1.82
CA ALA A 45 -2.25 -3.68 1.22
C ALA A 45 -1.92 -4.78 2.23
N ALA A 46 -0.82 -4.64 2.99
CA ALA A 46 -0.40 -5.64 3.97
C ALA A 46 -1.43 -5.86 5.11
N MET A 47 -2.24 -4.85 5.42
CA MET A 47 -3.32 -4.94 6.40
C MET A 47 -4.58 -5.65 5.86
N ALA A 48 -4.68 -5.90 4.55
CA ALA A 48 -5.80 -6.62 3.97
C ALA A 48 -5.97 -8.03 4.59
N GLU A 49 -7.23 -8.46 4.66
CA GLU A 49 -7.61 -9.73 5.31
C GLU A 49 -7.22 -10.95 4.47
N ASN A 50 -7.31 -10.84 3.14
CA ASN A 50 -7.07 -11.91 2.20
C ASN A 50 -6.20 -11.46 1.01
N LYS A 51 -5.77 -12.44 0.23
CA LYS A 51 -4.85 -12.23 -0.90
C LYS A 51 -5.49 -11.40 -2.00
N GLU A 52 -6.77 -11.58 -2.23
CA GLU A 52 -7.56 -10.88 -3.25
C GLU A 52 -7.60 -9.38 -2.93
N SER A 53 -7.96 -9.03 -1.70
CA SER A 53 -7.96 -7.64 -1.23
C SER A 53 -6.56 -7.03 -1.23
N PHE A 54 -5.52 -7.81 -0.88
CA PHE A 54 -4.13 -7.37 -1.02
C PHE A 54 -3.80 -7.01 -2.47
N GLN A 55 -4.17 -7.87 -3.42
CA GLN A 55 -3.91 -7.66 -4.84
C GLN A 55 -4.69 -6.48 -5.40
N GLU A 56 -5.90 -6.20 -4.91
CA GLU A 56 -6.66 -5.00 -5.27
C GLU A 56 -5.88 -3.72 -4.97
N PHE A 57 -5.14 -3.65 -3.85
CA PHE A 57 -4.32 -2.47 -3.53
C PHE A 57 -2.99 -2.41 -4.28
N ILE A 58 -2.37 -3.56 -4.55
CA ILE A 58 -1.05 -3.61 -5.22
C ILE A 58 -1.15 -3.49 -6.74
N THR A 59 -2.24 -3.95 -7.35
CA THR A 59 -2.39 -3.95 -8.81
C THR A 59 -2.29 -2.54 -9.42
N PRO A 60 -2.94 -1.50 -8.88
CA PRO A 60 -2.78 -0.13 -9.35
C PRO A 60 -1.34 0.40 -9.24
N LEU A 61 -0.66 0.12 -8.13
CA LEU A 61 0.74 0.51 -7.92
C LEU A 61 1.66 -0.22 -8.92
N HIS A 62 1.45 -1.51 -9.14
CA HIS A 62 2.18 -2.28 -10.14
C HIS A 62 1.93 -1.71 -11.55
N LYS A 63 0.70 -1.31 -11.85
CA LYS A 63 0.36 -0.65 -13.12
C LYS A 63 1.15 0.65 -13.30
N PHE A 64 1.23 1.49 -12.26
CA PHE A 64 2.05 2.70 -12.28
C PHE A 64 3.51 2.40 -12.63
N MET A 65 4.10 1.39 -11.99
CA MET A 65 5.51 1.02 -12.22
C MET A 65 5.78 0.54 -13.65
N ASN A 66 4.77 -0.01 -14.34
CA ASN A 66 4.89 -0.45 -15.73
C ASN A 66 4.60 0.65 -16.75
N GLU A 67 3.72 1.59 -16.42
CA GLU A 67 3.24 2.62 -17.35
C GLU A 67 3.90 3.99 -17.13
N THR A 68 4.66 4.17 -16.05
CA THR A 68 5.30 5.45 -15.75
C THR A 68 6.24 5.89 -16.86
N THR A 69 6.13 7.15 -17.24
CA THR A 69 7.04 7.79 -18.21
C THR A 69 8.35 8.22 -17.56
N ASP A 70 8.39 8.25 -16.24
CA ASP A 70 9.51 8.78 -15.49
C ASP A 70 10.65 7.77 -15.40
N ARG A 71 11.87 8.25 -15.49
CA ARG A 71 13.09 7.45 -15.31
C ARG A 71 13.45 7.31 -13.81
N VAL A 72 12.43 7.14 -12.97
CA VAL A 72 12.56 6.97 -11.51
C VAL A 72 11.93 5.64 -11.13
N PRO A 73 12.71 4.55 -11.11
CA PRO A 73 12.17 3.25 -10.74
C PRO A 73 11.73 3.27 -9.28
N MET A 74 10.59 2.63 -9.00
CA MET A 74 10.04 2.53 -7.64
C MET A 74 9.93 3.91 -6.94
N ALA A 75 9.36 4.89 -7.65
CA ALA A 75 9.18 6.23 -7.11
C ALA A 75 8.40 6.21 -5.79
N ASN A 76 8.86 7.01 -4.83
CA ASN A 76 8.29 7.03 -3.49
C ASN A 76 6.96 7.79 -3.44
N PHE A 77 6.87 8.93 -4.14
CA PHE A 77 5.68 9.77 -4.14
C PHE A 77 5.13 9.89 -5.55
N ILE A 78 3.95 9.31 -5.78
CA ILE A 78 3.36 9.12 -7.10
C ILE A 78 2.03 9.87 -7.22
N ASN A 79 1.71 10.31 -8.45
CA ASN A 79 0.33 10.66 -8.76
C ASN A 79 -0.46 9.36 -8.96
N THR A 80 -1.68 9.34 -8.43
CA THR A 80 -2.56 8.17 -8.50
C THR A 80 -3.51 8.21 -9.71
N ASP A 81 -3.58 9.36 -10.37
CA ASP A 81 -4.41 9.66 -11.53
C ASP A 81 -3.59 9.88 -12.83
N THR A 82 -2.28 10.06 -12.72
CA THR A 82 -1.36 10.21 -13.86
C THR A 82 -0.15 9.28 -13.74
N THR A 83 0.60 9.13 -14.84
CA THR A 83 1.78 8.25 -14.94
C THR A 83 3.07 8.89 -14.41
N THR A 84 2.99 10.07 -13.78
CA THR A 84 4.16 10.78 -13.29
C THR A 84 4.29 10.71 -11.77
N HIS A 85 5.52 10.74 -11.27
CA HIS A 85 5.83 10.90 -9.86
C HIS A 85 5.87 12.38 -9.47
N ARG A 86 5.80 12.65 -8.17
CA ARG A 86 5.89 14.01 -7.62
C ARG A 86 7.05 14.13 -6.63
N GLY A 87 8.28 14.22 -7.15
CA GLY A 87 9.47 14.40 -6.32
C GLY A 87 9.75 13.21 -5.39
N LEU A 88 10.63 13.41 -4.40
CA LEU A 88 11.14 12.34 -3.52
C LEU A 88 11.74 11.16 -4.31
N THR A 89 12.79 11.47 -5.05
CA THR A 89 13.61 10.50 -5.78
C THR A 89 14.68 9.89 -4.86
N ALA A 90 14.98 8.60 -5.02
CA ALA A 90 16.02 7.89 -4.28
C ALA A 90 15.82 7.86 -2.74
N CYS A 91 14.57 7.77 -2.28
CA CYS A 91 14.27 7.55 -0.86
C CYS A 91 14.45 6.07 -0.48
N SER A 92 15.16 5.80 0.61
CA SER A 92 15.47 4.44 1.09
C SER A 92 14.33 3.73 1.83
N VAL A 93 13.12 4.31 1.86
CA VAL A 93 11.95 3.77 2.58
C VAL A 93 11.32 2.63 1.78
N VAL A 94 12.11 1.59 1.50
CA VAL A 94 11.70 0.40 0.73
C VAL A 94 11.16 -0.73 1.62
N GLY A 95 11.23 -0.59 2.95
CA GLY A 95 10.80 -1.61 3.90
C GLY A 95 9.32 -2.00 3.77
N ALA A 96 8.47 -1.07 3.35
CA ALA A 96 7.04 -1.31 3.16
C ALA A 96 6.74 -2.39 2.10
N TYR A 97 7.58 -2.54 1.07
CA TYR A 97 7.43 -3.60 0.07
C TYR A 97 7.53 -5.01 0.68
N TYR A 98 8.30 -5.15 1.76
CA TYR A 98 8.52 -6.42 2.46
C TYR A 98 7.48 -6.68 3.56
N MET A 99 6.54 -5.77 3.79
CA MET A 99 5.66 -5.82 4.95
C MET A 99 4.75 -7.05 4.97
N LYS A 100 4.27 -7.47 3.79
CA LYS A 100 3.47 -8.68 3.65
C LYS A 100 4.25 -9.94 4.06
N LEU A 101 5.52 -10.03 3.66
CA LEU A 101 6.41 -11.13 4.02
C LEU A 101 6.70 -11.14 5.53
N LEU A 102 6.93 -9.97 6.11
CA LEU A 102 7.13 -9.84 7.56
C LEU A 102 5.90 -10.31 8.34
N LYS A 103 4.69 -9.87 7.95
CA LYS A 103 3.42 -10.30 8.56
C LYS A 103 3.25 -11.82 8.50
N GLU A 104 3.53 -12.42 7.35
CA GLU A 104 3.44 -13.89 7.18
C GLU A 104 4.45 -14.65 8.05
N LYS A 105 5.69 -14.16 8.11
CA LYS A 105 6.72 -14.75 8.98
C LYS A 105 6.31 -14.72 10.45
N LEU A 106 5.85 -13.56 10.95
CA LEU A 106 5.39 -13.40 12.32
C LEU A 106 4.18 -14.28 12.64
N ASN A 107 3.23 -14.43 11.71
CA ASN A 107 2.08 -15.30 11.91
C ASN A 107 2.47 -16.78 11.94
N THR A 108 3.48 -17.19 11.17
CA THR A 108 3.99 -18.56 11.16
C THR A 108 4.69 -18.89 12.47
N GLU A 109 5.51 -17.98 13.00
CA GLU A 109 6.20 -18.14 14.29
C GLU A 109 5.22 -18.22 15.47
N ASN A 110 4.11 -17.47 15.43
CA ASN A 110 3.08 -17.53 16.49
C ASN A 110 2.23 -18.81 16.45
N ASN A 111 2.09 -19.45 15.28
CA ASN A 111 1.32 -20.70 15.11
C ASN A 111 2.17 -21.97 15.30
N GLY A 112 3.50 -21.82 15.41
CA GLY A 112 4.46 -22.92 15.63
C GLY A 112 4.89 -23.11 17.09
N ASN A 113 4.34 -22.32 18.01
CA ASN A 113 4.40 -22.49 19.47
C ASN A 113 3.01 -22.91 19.99
#